data_AF-A0AAU3DAL4-F1
#
_entry.id   AF-A0AAU3DAL4-F1
#
_cell.length_a   1.000
_cell.length_b   1.000
_cell.length_c   1.000
_cell.angle_alpha   90.00
_cell.angle_beta   90.00
_cell.angle_gamma   90.00
#
_symmetry.space_group_name_H-M   'P 1'
#
loop_
_entity.id
_entity.type
_entity.pdbx_description
1 polymer ?
#
loop_
_entity_poly.entity_id
_entity_poly.type
_entity_poly.pdbx_seq_one_letter_code
_entity_poly.pdbx_strand_id
1 'polypeptide(L)'
;MTEKYAPSPALKDALRELTEAEELLQQRRLAVRAAVAEDLKANPDVTNAQMAEHVPYTSETIRVIAREYDVPRKRQPTVRSIKPKKRTAG
;
A
#
# COMPACT_ATOMS: atom_id res chain seq x y z
N MET A 1 -47.38 3.23 21.00
CA MET A 1 -47.11 2.61 19.68
C MET A 1 -45.93 3.36 19.09
N THR A 2 -44.77 2.72 18.98
CA THR A 2 -43.59 3.34 18.34
C THR A 2 -43.77 3.14 16.84
N GLU A 3 -44.14 4.20 16.12
CA GLU A 3 -44.16 4.14 14.66
C GLU A 3 -42.76 3.76 14.19
N LYS A 4 -42.67 2.63 13.48
CA LYS A 4 -41.41 2.20 12.85
C LYS A 4 -41.10 3.21 11.75
N TYR A 5 -40.10 4.04 12.00
CA TYR A 5 -39.56 4.96 11.00
C TYR A 5 -39.19 4.19 9.72
N ALA A 6 -39.57 4.76 8.57
CA ALA A 6 -39.15 4.31 7.26
C ALA A 6 -38.52 5.50 6.51
N PRO A 7 -37.28 5.36 5.99
CA PRO A 7 -36.65 6.43 5.24
C PRO A 7 -37.40 6.72 3.94
N SER A 8 -37.40 8.00 3.54
CA SER A 8 -38.02 8.44 2.30
C SER A 8 -37.34 7.79 1.08
N PRO A 9 -38.04 7.65 -0.06
CA PRO A 9 -37.43 7.16 -1.29
C PRO A 9 -36.18 7.95 -1.68
N ALA A 10 -36.23 9.29 -1.61
CA ALA A 10 -35.09 10.15 -1.92
C ALA A 10 -33.86 9.86 -1.04
N LEU A 11 -34.06 9.57 0.25
CA LEU A 11 -32.95 9.19 1.13
C LEU A 11 -32.38 7.81 0.77
N LYS A 12 -33.25 6.84 0.43
CA LYS A 12 -32.80 5.52 0.00
C LYS A 12 -31.98 5.58 -1.29
N ASP A 13 -32.42 6.39 -2.25
CA ASP A 13 -31.72 6.57 -3.52
C ASP A 13 -30.35 7.24 -3.30
N ALA A 14 -30.29 8.30 -2.49
CA ALA A 14 -29.02 8.96 -2.15
C ALA A 14 -28.04 8.03 -1.41
N LEU A 15 -28.54 7.17 -0.51
CA LEU A 15 -27.71 6.19 0.19
C LEU A 15 -27.17 5.11 -0.76
N ARG A 16 -27.98 4.67 -1.74
CA ARG A 16 -27.52 3.75 -2.78
C ARG A 16 -26.42 4.40 -3.63
N GLU A 17 -26.64 5.61 -4.12
CA GLU A 17 -25.64 6.35 -4.91
C GLU A 17 -24.33 6.55 -4.15
N LEU A 18 -24.40 6.88 -2.86
CA LEU A 18 -23.22 6.98 -2.01
C LEU A 18 -22.48 5.64 -1.92
N THR A 19 -23.21 4.55 -1.70
CA THR A 19 -22.62 3.20 -1.58
C THR A 19 -21.92 2.80 -2.88
N GLU A 20 -22.58 3.01 -4.03
CA GLU A 20 -22.01 2.72 -5.36
C GLU A 20 -20.75 3.56 -5.64
N ALA A 21 -20.76 4.84 -5.26
CA ALA A 21 -19.60 5.71 -5.39
C ALA A 21 -18.43 5.27 -4.49
N GLU A 22 -18.72 4.82 -3.27
CA GLU A 22 -17.70 4.28 -2.36
C GLU A 22 -17.09 3.00 -2.91
N GLU A 23 -17.90 2.06 -3.41
CA GLU A 23 -17.42 0.83 -4.04
C GLU A 23 -16.53 1.13 -5.25
N LEU A 24 -16.97 2.04 -6.13
CA LEU A 24 -16.18 2.47 -7.28
C LEU A 24 -14.85 3.09 -6.85
N LEU A 25 -14.87 3.96 -5.84
CA LEU A 25 -13.66 4.58 -5.30
C LEU A 25 -12.69 3.52 -4.76
N GLN A 26 -13.18 2.50 -4.05
CA GLN A 26 -12.34 1.41 -3.56
C GLN A 26 -11.72 0.60 -4.70
N GLN A 27 -12.49 0.28 -5.73
CA GLN A 27 -11.96 -0.39 -6.92
C GLN A 27 -10.86 0.43 -7.60
N ARG A 28 -11.06 1.75 -7.75
CA ARG A 28 -10.03 2.63 -8.33
C ARG A 28 -8.79 2.73 -7.45
N ARG A 29 -8.94 2.79 -6.12
CA ARG A 29 -7.80 2.75 -5.18
C ARG A 29 -7.00 1.47 -5.33
N LEU A 30 -7.65 0.31 -5.45
CA LEU A 30 -6.96 -0.96 -5.68
C LEU A 30 -6.21 -0.98 -7.02
N ALA A 31 -6.83 -0.45 -8.08
CA ALA A 31 -6.17 -0.33 -9.38
C ALA A 31 -4.91 0.56 -9.32
N VAL A 32 -4.97 1.69 -8.61
CA VAL A 32 -3.79 2.56 -8.39
C VAL A 32 -2.71 1.82 -7.60
N ARG A 33 -3.08 1.08 -6.54
CA ARG A 33 -2.11 0.29 -5.75
C ARG A 33 -1.41 -0.77 -6.61
N ALA A 34 -2.16 -1.44 -7.48
CA ALA A 34 -1.59 -2.40 -8.43
C ALA A 34 -0.62 -1.71 -9.40
N ALA A 35 -0.99 -0.55 -9.96
CA ALA A 35 -0.12 0.21 -10.86
C ALA A 35 1.18 0.66 -10.16
N VAL A 36 1.09 1.13 -8.91
CA VAL A 36 2.28 1.47 -8.10
C VAL A 36 3.18 0.25 -7.90
N ALA A 37 2.60 -0.93 -7.62
CA ALA A 37 3.38 -2.14 -7.47
C ALA A 37 4.09 -2.56 -8.77
N GLU A 38 3.42 -2.45 -9.91
CA GLU A 38 4.03 -2.73 -11.22
C GLU A 38 5.16 -1.75 -11.54
N ASP A 39 5.00 -0.45 -11.27
CA ASP A 39 6.07 0.54 -11.44
C ASP A 39 7.29 0.25 -10.55
N LEU A 40 7.07 -0.18 -9.30
CA LEU A 40 8.16 -0.58 -8.43
C LEU A 40 8.88 -1.86 -8.91
N LYS A 41 8.15 -2.81 -9.52
CA LYS A 41 8.76 -4.00 -10.13
C LYS A 41 9.59 -3.63 -11.35
N ALA A 42 9.07 -2.73 -12.19
CA ALA A 42 9.75 -2.24 -13.39
C ALA A 42 10.99 -1.41 -13.06
N ASN A 43 11.00 -0.73 -11.91
CA ASN A 43 12.07 0.18 -11.48
C ASN A 43 12.66 -0.25 -10.13
N PRO A 44 13.47 -1.34 -10.07
CA PRO A 44 13.98 -1.89 -8.81
C PRO A 44 14.99 -1.00 -8.07
N ASP A 45 15.43 0.09 -8.68
CA ASP A 45 16.28 1.12 -8.08
C ASP A 45 15.50 2.22 -7.35
N VAL A 46 14.20 2.34 -7.63
CA VAL A 46 13.35 3.36 -7.00
C VAL A 46 13.05 2.96 -5.57
N THR A 47 13.35 3.87 -4.65
CA THR A 47 13.00 3.69 -3.23
C THR A 47 11.53 4.02 -2.99
N ASN A 48 10.96 3.45 -1.93
CA ASN A 48 9.59 3.78 -1.51
C ASN A 48 9.40 5.28 -1.24
N ALA A 49 10.46 5.97 -0.79
CA ALA A 49 10.42 7.42 -0.55
C ALA A 49 10.29 8.20 -1.86
N GLN A 50 11.09 7.86 -2.87
CA GLN A 50 11.02 8.50 -4.19
C GLN A 50 9.67 8.23 -4.86
N MET A 51 9.13 7.00 -4.76
CA MET A 51 7.80 6.72 -5.29
C MET A 51 6.71 7.56 -4.58
N ALA A 52 6.83 7.80 -3.26
CA ALA A 52 5.89 8.61 -2.48
C ALA A 52 5.80 10.08 -2.93
N GLU A 53 6.82 10.60 -3.61
CA GLU A 53 6.80 11.96 -4.15
C GLU A 53 5.84 12.12 -5.33
N HIS A 54 5.47 11.01 -5.99
CA HIS A 54 4.67 11.01 -7.22
C HIS A 54 3.24 10.49 -7.02
N VAL A 55 2.92 9.96 -5.83
CA VAL A 55 1.62 9.35 -5.55
C VAL A 55 1.06 9.88 -4.23
N PRO A 56 -0.28 9.86 -4.03
CA PRO A 56 -0.90 10.37 -2.79
C PRO A 56 -0.74 9.39 -1.60
N TYR A 57 0.38 8.67 -1.52
CA TYR A 57 0.67 7.67 -0.51
C TYR A 57 1.96 7.98 0.21
N THR A 58 1.99 7.68 1.50
CA THR A 58 3.23 7.77 2.28
C THR A 58 4.19 6.65 1.89
N SER A 59 5.49 6.83 2.15
CA SER A 59 6.50 5.79 1.96
C SER A 59 6.17 4.48 2.70
N GLU A 60 5.55 4.56 3.89
CA GLU A 60 5.10 3.37 4.63
C GLU A 60 3.90 2.69 3.95
N THR A 61 2.96 3.46 3.42
CA THR A 61 1.86 2.91 2.60
C THR A 61 2.41 2.18 1.38
N ILE A 62 3.41 2.75 0.70
CA ILE A 62 4.06 2.12 -0.45
C ILE A 62 4.80 0.86 -0.04
N ARG A 63 5.43 0.85 1.15
CA ARG A 63 6.04 -0.36 1.70
C ARG A 63 5.02 -1.48 1.91
N VAL A 64 3.82 -1.15 2.37
CA VAL A 64 2.70 -2.10 2.53
C VAL A 64 2.24 -2.60 1.15
N ILE A 65 2.02 -1.71 0.18
CA ILE A 65 1.67 -2.07 -1.21
C ILE A 65 2.72 -3.02 -1.80
N ALA A 66 4.00 -2.67 -1.68
CA ALA A 66 5.10 -3.51 -2.19
C ALA A 66 5.10 -4.92 -1.56
N ARG A 67 4.63 -5.05 -0.31
CA ARG A 67 4.50 -6.35 0.36
C ARG A 67 3.27 -7.12 -0.12
N GLU A 68 2.13 -6.45 -0.28
CA GLU A 68 0.87 -7.07 -0.74
C GLU A 68 0.98 -7.63 -2.17
N TYR A 69 1.79 -7.00 -3.02
CA TYR A 69 1.96 -7.36 -4.43
C TYR A 69 3.29 -8.07 -4.73
N ASP A 70 3.98 -8.59 -3.69
CA ASP A 70 5.23 -9.35 -3.80
C ASP A 70 6.33 -8.67 -4.64
N VAL A 71 6.49 -7.36 -4.48
CA VAL A 71 7.53 -6.60 -5.19
C VAL A 71 8.92 -7.01 -4.67
N PRO A 72 9.88 -7.36 -5.55
CA PRO A 72 11.22 -7.78 -5.15
C PRO A 72 11.95 -6.64 -4.45
N ARG A 73 12.22 -6.79 -3.15
CA ARG A 73 13.02 -5.79 -2.41
C ARG A 73 14.50 -6.05 -2.63
N LYS A 74 15.27 -5.01 -2.97
CA LYS A 74 16.72 -5.03 -2.78
C LYS A 74 16.99 -5.26 -1.29
N ARG A 75 17.41 -6.48 -0.93
CA ARG A 75 17.79 -6.81 0.45
C ARG A 75 18.97 -5.93 0.82
N GLN A 76 18.87 -5.19 1.93
CA GLN A 76 20.04 -4.54 2.49
C GLN A 76 21.09 -5.63 2.80
N PRO A 77 22.37 -5.45 2.43
CA PRO A 77 23.43 -6.37 2.80
C PRO A 77 23.42 -6.50 4.33
N THR A 78 23.24 -7.72 4.83
CA THR A 78 23.32 -7.98 6.27
C THR A 78 24.80 -7.88 6.63
N VAL A 79 25.25 -6.73 7.13
CA VAL A 79 26.62 -6.57 7.64
C VAL A 79 26.73 -7.36 8.95
N ARG A 80 27.00 -8.67 8.86
CA ARG A 80 27.49 -9.48 10.00
C ARG A 80 28.39 -10.60 9.51
N SER A 81 29.69 -10.32 9.40
CA SER A 81 30.76 -11.31 9.67
C SER A 81 32.15 -10.67 9.60
N ILE A 82 32.43 -9.70 10.48
CA ILE A 82 33.84 -9.45 10.83
C ILE A 82 34.23 -10.57 11.79
N LYS A 83 34.83 -11.64 11.26
CA LYS A 83 35.40 -12.72 12.08
C LYS A 83 36.63 -12.14 12.81
N PRO A 84 36.67 -12.05 14.15
CA PRO A 84 37.87 -11.55 14.83
C PRO A 84 39.01 -12.55 14.61
N LYS A 85 40.10 -12.08 14.00
CA LYS A 85 41.33 -12.84 13.79
C LYS A 85 41.90 -13.22 15.15
N LYS A 86 41.86 -14.51 15.51
CA LYS A 86 42.53 -15.02 16.72
C LYS A 86 44.01 -14.64 16.62
N ARG A 87 44.49 -13.78 17.53
CA ARG A 87 45.93 -13.58 17.76
C ARG A 87 46.46 -14.85 18.41
N THR A 88 47.20 -15.65 17.66
CA THR A 88 48.12 -16.65 18.22
C THR A 88 49.24 -15.90 18.91
N ALA A 89 49.28 -15.98 20.23
CA ALA A 89 50.45 -15.61 21.03
C ALA A 89 51.50 -16.71 20.83
N GLY A 90 52.71 -16.31 20.44
CA GLY A 90 53.93 -17.10 20.46
C GLY A 90 54.96 -16.39 21.33
#